data_AF-A0A2K6DFE8-F1
#
_entry.id   AF-A0A2K6DFE8-F1
#
_cell.length_a   1.000
_cell.length_b   1.000
_cell.length_c   1.000
_cell.angle_alpha   90.00
_cell.angle_beta   90.00
_cell.angle_gamma   90.00
#
_symmetry.space_group_name_H-M   'P 1'
#
loop_
_entity.id
_entity.type
_entity.pdbx_description
1 polymer ?
#
loop_
_entity_poly.entity_id
_entity_poly.type
_entity_poly.pdbx_seq_one_letter_code
_entity_poly.pdbx_strand_id
1 'polypeptide(L)'
;MRGPSRALWLLLALRTVLGGMEVRWCVTSDPEQQKCSNMSTAFREAGIQPSLLCVQGTSPDHCIQLIAAQEADAITLDGGAIYEAGKEHGLKPVVGEVYDQEVGTSYYAVAVVKRSSQVTINTLKGVKSCHTGINRTVGWNVPVGYLVESGRLSVMGCDVLKAVSDYFGGSCVPGAGETRYSESLCRLCRGDSSGEGVCDKSPLERYYDYSGAFRCLAEGAGDVAFVKHSTVLENTDESPSRQTWTRSEKEENKWPAHEEACRMMRSRAGQAWKGAPVHRPQDEFDKGEFGKWAKSRDMLG
;
A
#
# COMPACT_ATOMS: atom_id res chain seq x y z
N MET A 1 -26.62 42.44 44.25
CA MET A 1 -26.03 41.86 43.03
C MET A 1 -25.06 40.76 43.45
N ARG A 2 -25.46 39.48 43.38
CA ARG A 2 -24.58 38.34 43.65
C ARG A 2 -23.77 38.08 42.38
N GLY A 3 -22.47 38.32 42.42
CA GLY A 3 -21.58 38.01 41.29
C GLY A 3 -21.58 36.50 41.00
N PRO A 4 -21.35 36.09 39.74
CA PRO A 4 -21.28 34.68 39.40
C PRO A 4 -20.19 34.00 40.22
N SER A 5 -20.57 32.90 40.87
CA SER A 5 -19.74 32.15 41.81
C SER A 5 -18.43 31.71 41.15
N ARG A 6 -17.28 31.95 41.80
CA ARG A 6 -15.94 31.49 41.39
C ARG A 6 -15.89 29.99 41.05
N ALA A 7 -16.82 29.20 41.58
CA ALA A 7 -17.01 27.79 41.25
C ALA A 7 -17.38 27.54 39.78
N LEU A 8 -18.10 28.46 39.13
CA LEU A 8 -18.53 28.30 37.74
C LEU A 8 -17.35 28.45 36.75
N TRP A 9 -16.38 29.33 37.07
CA TRP A 9 -15.15 29.49 36.29
C TRP A 9 -14.19 28.30 36.46
N LEU A 10 -14.11 27.72 37.66
CA LEU A 10 -13.34 26.49 37.90
C LEU A 10 -13.92 25.26 37.18
N LEU A 11 -15.25 25.17 37.09
CA LEU A 11 -15.93 24.09 36.35
C LEU A 11 -15.82 24.24 34.83
N LEU A 12 -15.76 25.47 34.30
CA LEU A 12 -15.47 25.69 32.87
C LEU A 12 -14.00 25.42 32.53
N ALA A 13 -13.05 25.77 33.39
CA ALA A 13 -11.62 25.50 33.17
C ALA A 13 -11.27 23.99 33.26
N LEU A 14 -12.03 23.20 34.02
CA LEU A 14 -11.81 21.75 34.13
C LEU A 14 -12.37 20.96 32.94
N ARG A 15 -13.34 21.51 32.19
CA ARG A 15 -13.86 20.86 30.97
C ARG A 15 -12.95 21.01 29.75
N THR A 16 -12.02 21.96 29.75
CA THR A 16 -11.14 22.21 28.60
C THR A 16 -9.82 21.41 28.63
N VAL A 17 -9.56 20.61 29.67
CA VAL A 17 -8.26 19.91 29.85
C VAL A 17 -8.35 18.38 29.70
N LEU A 18 -9.55 17.82 29.53
CA LEU A 18 -9.78 16.35 29.46
C LEU A 18 -10.37 15.88 28.11
N GLY A 19 -10.19 16.66 27.04
CA GLY A 19 -10.31 16.12 25.69
C GLY A 19 -9.04 15.35 25.38
N GLY A 20 -8.89 14.14 25.95
CA GLY A 20 -7.82 13.24 25.53
C GLY A 20 -7.97 13.03 24.04
N MET A 21 -7.08 13.63 23.24
CA MET A 21 -7.03 13.36 21.81
C MET A 21 -6.79 11.85 21.68
N GLU A 22 -7.61 11.16 20.91
CA GLU A 22 -7.41 9.75 20.57
C GLU A 22 -7.13 9.66 19.08
N VAL A 23 -6.35 8.65 18.68
CA VAL A 23 -6.08 8.37 17.27
C VAL A 23 -6.63 7.00 16.94
N ARG A 24 -7.69 6.95 16.13
CA ARG A 24 -8.28 5.71 15.59
C ARG A 24 -7.55 5.30 14.32
N TRP A 25 -6.67 4.32 14.46
CA TRP A 25 -5.92 3.74 13.36
C TRP A 25 -6.76 2.71 12.60
N CYS A 26 -6.97 2.92 11.30
CA CYS A 26 -7.69 1.99 10.45
C CYS A 26 -6.78 0.86 9.99
N VAL A 27 -7.26 -0.38 10.12
CA VAL A 27 -6.59 -1.60 9.67
C VAL A 27 -7.48 -2.36 8.69
N THR A 28 -6.89 -3.25 7.89
CA THR A 28 -7.59 -3.90 6.76
C THR A 28 -7.68 -5.42 6.89
N SER A 29 -7.20 -6.00 8.00
CA SER A 29 -7.27 -7.45 8.23
C SER A 29 -7.18 -7.80 9.73
N ASP A 30 -7.62 -9.00 10.11
CA ASP A 30 -7.54 -9.48 11.49
C ASP A 30 -6.09 -9.51 12.03
N PRO A 31 -5.06 -9.94 11.27
CA PRO A 31 -3.68 -9.83 11.71
C PRO A 31 -3.23 -8.39 11.96
N GLU A 32 -3.67 -7.43 11.12
CA GLU A 32 -3.38 -6.02 11.36
C GLU A 32 -4.12 -5.47 12.59
N GLN A 33 -5.37 -5.89 12.82
CA GLN A 33 -6.13 -5.54 14.03
C GLN A 33 -5.42 -6.03 15.29
N GLN A 34 -4.94 -7.28 15.29
CA GLN A 34 -4.18 -7.80 16.41
C GLN A 34 -2.86 -7.04 16.62
N LYS A 35 -2.14 -6.74 15.54
CA LYS A 35 -0.89 -5.95 15.61
C LYS A 35 -1.16 -4.55 16.16
N CYS A 36 -2.22 -3.89 15.70
CA CYS A 36 -2.63 -2.57 16.17
C CYS A 36 -3.01 -2.61 17.65
N SER A 37 -3.77 -3.62 18.09
CA SER A 37 -4.18 -3.80 19.49
C SER A 37 -2.97 -4.01 20.42
N ASN A 38 -2.00 -4.82 19.99
CA ASN A 38 -0.74 -5.02 20.72
C ASN A 38 0.05 -3.70 20.81
N MET A 39 0.13 -2.94 19.71
CA MET A 39 0.80 -1.63 19.69
C MET A 39 0.11 -0.62 20.61
N SER A 40 -1.23 -0.55 20.58
CA SER A 40 -2.03 0.29 21.47
C SER A 40 -1.74 -0.02 22.95
N THR A 41 -1.69 -1.31 23.31
CA THR A 41 -1.38 -1.76 24.67
C THR A 41 0.03 -1.34 25.09
N ALA A 42 1.03 -1.59 24.24
CA ALA A 42 2.42 -1.22 24.51
C ALA A 42 2.60 0.31 24.66
N PHE A 43 1.91 1.10 23.83
CA PHE A 43 1.95 2.57 23.92
C PHE A 43 1.38 3.06 25.24
N ARG A 44 0.25 2.48 25.67
CA ARG A 44 -0.38 2.79 26.95
C ARG A 44 0.52 2.45 28.13
N GLU A 45 1.16 1.27 28.11
CA GLU A 45 2.10 0.84 29.17
C GLU A 45 3.34 1.73 29.25
N ALA A 46 3.81 2.22 28.11
CA ALA A 46 4.92 3.18 28.03
C ALA A 46 4.51 4.63 28.35
N GLY A 47 3.23 4.90 28.63
CA GLY A 47 2.73 6.25 28.89
C GLY A 47 2.74 7.18 27.68
N ILE A 48 2.77 6.62 26.45
CA ILE A 48 2.73 7.39 25.21
C ILE A 48 1.32 7.94 25.00
N GLN A 49 1.23 9.25 24.72
CA GLN A 49 0.00 9.97 24.40
C GLN A 49 0.09 10.55 22.98
N PRO A 50 -1.02 10.73 22.25
CA PRO A 50 -2.42 10.35 22.58
C PRO A 50 -2.67 8.84 22.62
N SER A 51 -3.82 8.42 23.17
CA SER A 51 -4.23 7.00 23.13
C SER A 51 -4.53 6.54 21.70
N LEU A 52 -4.15 5.31 21.38
CA LEU A 52 -4.35 4.70 20.07
C LEU A 52 -5.49 3.69 20.12
N LEU A 53 -6.48 3.81 19.23
CA LEU A 53 -7.55 2.85 19.01
C LEU A 53 -7.41 2.21 17.63
N CYS A 54 -8.03 1.05 17.43
CA CYS A 54 -7.96 0.28 16.18
C CYS A 54 -9.37 0.11 15.61
N VAL A 55 -9.57 0.61 14.39
CA VAL A 55 -10.83 0.50 13.64
C VAL A 55 -10.60 -0.43 12.46
N GLN A 56 -11.48 -1.41 12.27
CA GLN A 56 -11.30 -2.39 11.21
C GLN A 56 -12.13 -2.02 9.99
N GLY A 57 -11.45 -1.79 8.87
CA GLY A 57 -12.02 -1.68 7.53
C GLY A 57 -11.86 -2.96 6.73
N THR A 58 -12.56 -3.04 5.60
CA THR A 58 -12.53 -4.20 4.69
C THR A 58 -11.49 -4.06 3.58
N SER A 59 -11.08 -2.82 3.26
CA SER A 59 -10.08 -2.51 2.25
C SER A 59 -9.44 -1.13 2.56
N PRO A 60 -8.30 -0.79 1.92
CA PRO A 60 -7.75 0.56 2.03
C PRO A 60 -8.74 1.65 1.63
N ASP A 61 -9.53 1.39 0.58
CA ASP A 61 -10.52 2.33 0.05
C ASP A 61 -11.68 2.52 1.05
N HIS A 62 -12.11 1.45 1.73
CA HIS A 62 -13.09 1.55 2.81
C HIS A 62 -12.52 2.33 4.01
N CYS A 63 -11.26 2.12 4.39
CA CYS A 63 -10.63 2.92 5.44
C CYS A 63 -10.54 4.42 5.09
N ILE A 64 -10.29 4.77 3.82
CA ILE A 64 -10.34 6.15 3.35
C ILE A 64 -11.75 6.75 3.54
N GLN A 65 -12.80 5.97 3.24
CA GLN A 65 -14.19 6.38 3.47
C GLN A 65 -14.50 6.58 4.96
N LEU A 66 -14.04 5.66 5.83
CA LEU A 66 -14.20 5.78 7.28
C LEU A 66 -13.51 7.04 7.82
N ILE A 67 -12.33 7.38 7.31
CA ILE A 67 -11.64 8.64 7.70
C ILE A 67 -12.41 9.87 7.20
N ALA A 68 -12.90 9.85 5.96
CA ALA A 68 -13.70 10.93 5.42
C ALA A 68 -15.00 11.14 6.22
N ALA A 69 -15.59 10.06 6.73
CA ALA A 69 -16.78 10.01 7.58
C ALA A 69 -16.50 10.29 9.07
N GLN A 70 -15.24 10.54 9.46
CA GLN A 70 -14.84 10.74 10.86
C GLN A 70 -15.07 9.52 11.77
N GLU A 71 -15.07 8.32 11.20
CA GLU A 71 -15.16 7.04 11.93
C GLU A 71 -13.78 6.44 12.22
N ALA A 72 -12.75 6.86 11.48
CA ALA A 72 -11.34 6.61 11.76
C ALA A 72 -10.52 7.90 11.57
N ASP A 73 -9.26 7.91 12.02
CA ASP A 73 -8.40 9.12 12.00
C ASP A 73 -7.12 8.97 11.17
N ALA A 74 -6.61 7.75 11.00
CA ALA A 74 -5.37 7.51 10.28
C ALA A 74 -5.32 6.14 9.62
N ILE A 75 -4.60 6.05 8.50
CA ILE A 75 -4.22 4.81 7.82
C ILE A 75 -2.89 5.03 7.09
N THR A 76 -2.08 3.97 6.94
CA THR A 76 -0.93 3.96 6.04
C THR A 76 -1.36 3.50 4.64
N LEU A 77 -1.02 4.28 3.60
CA LEU A 77 -1.39 4.00 2.21
C LEU A 77 -0.17 3.92 1.29
N ASP A 78 -0.31 3.29 0.12
CA ASP A 78 0.68 3.43 -0.95
C ASP A 78 0.49 4.72 -1.76
N GLY A 79 1.53 5.14 -2.49
CA GLY A 79 1.51 6.41 -3.22
C GLY A 79 0.33 6.59 -4.18
N GLY A 80 -0.17 5.51 -4.78
CA GLY A 80 -1.36 5.54 -5.63
C GLY A 80 -2.62 5.81 -4.83
N ALA A 81 -2.82 5.08 -3.73
CA ALA A 81 -3.93 5.29 -2.82
C ALA A 81 -3.88 6.66 -2.11
N ILE A 82 -2.69 7.22 -1.84
CA ILE A 82 -2.54 8.59 -1.32
C ILE A 82 -3.03 9.62 -2.33
N TYR A 83 -2.70 9.45 -3.61
CA TYR A 83 -3.18 10.32 -4.66
C TYR A 83 -4.72 10.30 -4.77
N GLU A 84 -5.32 9.10 -4.76
CA GLU A 84 -6.77 8.93 -4.78
C GLU A 84 -7.42 9.55 -3.53
N ALA A 85 -6.91 9.24 -2.34
CA ALA A 85 -7.39 9.78 -1.06
C ALA A 85 -7.33 11.32 -1.02
N GLY A 86 -6.25 11.92 -1.50
CA GLY A 86 -6.09 13.37 -1.55
C GLY A 86 -7.01 14.03 -2.58
N LYS A 87 -7.13 13.43 -3.77
CA LYS A 87 -7.95 13.95 -4.86
C LYS A 87 -9.46 13.85 -4.59
N GLU A 88 -9.91 12.70 -4.10
CA GLU A 88 -11.35 12.39 -4.01
C GLU A 88 -11.94 12.69 -2.63
N HIS A 89 -11.13 12.54 -1.57
CA HIS A 89 -11.59 12.70 -0.20
C HIS A 89 -10.91 13.85 0.56
N GLY A 90 -9.94 14.54 -0.06
CA GLY A 90 -9.24 15.67 0.55
C GLY A 90 -8.34 15.29 1.72
N LEU A 91 -7.90 14.03 1.80
CA LEU A 91 -7.03 13.55 2.88
C LEU A 91 -5.62 14.11 2.69
N LYS A 92 -5.03 14.61 3.77
CA LYS A 92 -3.68 15.17 3.76
C LYS A 92 -2.69 14.14 4.28
N PRO A 93 -1.52 14.01 3.64
CA PRO A 93 -0.58 12.99 4.01
C PRO A 93 0.41 13.55 5.08
N VAL A 94 0.54 12.91 6.25
CA VAL A 94 1.16 13.52 7.48
C VAL A 94 2.56 13.00 7.83
N VAL A 95 2.81 11.68 7.83
CA VAL A 95 4.11 11.09 8.23
C VAL A 95 4.55 10.08 7.19
N GLY A 96 5.79 10.11 6.68
CA GLY A 96 6.32 9.12 5.74
C GLY A 96 6.94 7.88 6.40
N GLU A 97 6.97 6.74 5.70
CA GLU A 97 7.79 5.58 6.07
C GLU A 97 9.20 5.73 5.50
N VAL A 98 10.23 5.42 6.30
CA VAL A 98 11.63 5.38 5.86
C VAL A 98 12.04 3.90 5.80
N TYR A 99 12.46 3.44 4.62
CA TYR A 99 12.74 2.01 4.39
C TYR A 99 14.22 1.65 4.57
N ASP A 100 15.12 2.58 4.24
CA ASP A 100 16.57 2.42 4.43
C ASP A 100 17.20 3.80 4.65
N GLN A 101 18.32 3.85 5.38
CA GLN A 101 19.10 5.07 5.57
C GLN A 101 19.64 5.61 4.23
N GLU A 102 19.89 4.74 3.23
CA GLU A 102 20.41 5.15 1.93
C GLU A 102 19.33 5.64 0.94
N VAL A 103 18.16 5.00 0.94
CA VAL A 103 17.07 5.29 -0.02
C VAL A 103 16.03 6.27 0.58
N GLY A 104 16.08 6.50 1.89
CA GLY A 104 15.21 7.41 2.62
C GLY A 104 13.76 6.94 2.60
N THR A 105 12.85 7.83 2.23
CA THR A 105 11.40 7.54 2.08
C THR A 105 11.04 6.92 0.73
N SER A 106 12.01 6.78 -0.19
CA SER A 106 11.77 6.25 -1.54
C SER A 106 12.09 4.77 -1.63
N TYR A 107 11.59 4.11 -2.68
CA TYR A 107 11.90 2.72 -2.96
C TYR A 107 11.90 2.48 -4.47
N TYR A 108 12.66 1.48 -4.94
CA TYR A 108 12.71 1.13 -6.34
C TYR A 108 11.59 0.17 -6.73
N ALA A 109 10.93 0.47 -7.84
CA ALA A 109 10.05 -0.45 -8.55
C ALA A 109 10.89 -1.41 -9.38
N VAL A 110 10.64 -2.72 -9.25
CA VAL A 110 11.34 -3.75 -10.00
C VAL A 110 10.37 -4.76 -10.61
N ALA A 111 10.72 -5.27 -11.79
CA ALA A 111 10.07 -6.44 -12.38
C ALA A 111 10.94 -7.67 -12.10
N VAL A 112 10.32 -8.70 -11.55
CA VAL A 112 10.99 -9.90 -11.02
C VAL A 112 10.52 -11.10 -11.83
N VAL A 113 11.46 -11.94 -12.26
CA VAL A 113 11.19 -13.16 -13.03
C VAL A 113 12.02 -14.32 -12.51
N LYS A 114 11.53 -15.55 -12.65
CA LYS A 114 12.28 -16.75 -12.26
C LYS A 114 13.59 -16.85 -13.04
N ARG A 115 14.64 -17.38 -12.40
CA ARG A 115 15.96 -17.57 -13.02
C ARG A 115 15.94 -18.42 -14.29
N SER A 116 15.08 -19.42 -14.33
CA SER A 116 14.89 -20.30 -15.49
C SER A 116 14.12 -19.64 -16.65
N SER A 117 13.56 -18.44 -16.42
CA SER A 117 12.78 -17.71 -17.42
C SER A 117 13.70 -17.00 -18.43
N GLN A 118 13.28 -17.02 -19.70
CA GLN A 118 13.89 -16.23 -20.77
C GLN A 118 13.14 -14.90 -21.01
N VAL A 119 12.15 -14.58 -20.17
CA VAL A 119 11.42 -13.31 -20.26
C VAL A 119 12.43 -12.18 -20.09
N THR A 120 12.31 -11.15 -20.93
CA THR A 120 13.01 -9.86 -20.84
C THR A 120 11.99 -8.74 -20.81
N ILE A 121 12.41 -7.52 -20.48
CA ILE A 121 11.51 -6.35 -20.50
C ILE A 121 10.86 -6.10 -21.87
N ASN A 122 11.48 -6.63 -22.94
CA ASN A 122 11.01 -6.49 -24.32
C ASN A 122 10.04 -7.60 -24.75
N THR A 123 9.94 -8.68 -23.98
CA THR A 123 9.17 -9.87 -24.33
C THR A 123 8.03 -10.11 -23.34
N LEU A 124 7.50 -9.05 -22.72
CA LEU A 124 6.41 -9.14 -21.73
C LEU A 124 5.03 -9.35 -22.37
N LYS A 125 4.89 -9.13 -23.68
CA LYS A 125 3.63 -9.37 -24.39
C LYS A 125 3.28 -10.86 -24.37
N GLY A 126 2.06 -11.19 -23.96
CA GLY A 126 1.56 -12.56 -23.83
C GLY A 126 2.05 -13.31 -22.57
N VAL A 127 2.89 -12.69 -21.75
CA VAL A 127 3.40 -13.27 -20.50
C VAL A 127 2.35 -13.19 -19.40
N LYS A 128 2.33 -14.13 -18.46
CA LYS A 128 1.45 -14.06 -17.29
C LYS A 128 2.03 -13.13 -16.22
N SER A 129 1.27 -12.17 -15.71
CA SER A 129 1.78 -11.15 -14.79
C SER A 129 1.10 -11.12 -13.42
N CYS A 130 1.88 -10.80 -12.39
CA CYS A 130 1.44 -10.65 -11.00
C CYS A 130 1.61 -9.19 -10.57
N HIS A 131 0.53 -8.55 -10.15
CA HIS A 131 0.48 -7.15 -9.77
C HIS A 131 0.06 -7.01 -8.31
N THR A 132 0.57 -6.00 -7.62
CA THR A 132 0.23 -5.75 -6.19
C THR A 132 -1.19 -5.27 -5.96
N GLY A 133 -1.91 -4.89 -7.03
CA GLY A 133 -3.25 -4.31 -7.02
C GLY A 133 -3.41 -3.18 -8.04
N ILE A 134 -4.64 -2.95 -8.51
CA ILE A 134 -4.97 -1.85 -9.42
C ILE A 134 -4.67 -0.49 -8.79
N ASN A 135 -4.23 0.47 -9.60
CA ASN A 135 -3.87 1.84 -9.21
C ASN A 135 -2.75 1.97 -8.15
N ARG A 136 -2.08 0.88 -7.81
CA ARG A 136 -0.96 0.90 -6.87
C ARG A 136 0.33 1.32 -7.54
N THR A 137 1.19 1.97 -6.76
CA THR A 137 2.39 2.62 -7.28
C THR A 137 3.28 1.68 -8.10
N VAL A 138 3.76 0.60 -7.48
CA VAL A 138 4.79 -0.26 -8.08
C VAL A 138 4.22 -1.47 -8.80
N GLY A 139 3.11 -2.02 -8.32
CA GLY A 139 2.45 -3.11 -9.00
C GLY A 139 1.67 -2.70 -10.24
N TRP A 140 1.33 -1.41 -10.42
CA TRP A 140 0.45 -0.97 -11.51
C TRP A 140 0.93 0.31 -12.21
N ASN A 141 0.95 1.44 -11.51
CA ASN A 141 1.19 2.76 -12.12
C ASN A 141 2.56 2.85 -12.82
N VAL A 142 3.63 2.45 -12.14
CA VAL A 142 4.99 2.46 -12.70
C VAL A 142 5.14 1.48 -13.87
N PRO A 143 4.82 0.18 -13.76
CA PRO A 143 5.04 -0.75 -14.87
C PRO A 143 4.14 -0.46 -16.08
N VAL A 144 2.87 -0.11 -15.87
CA VAL A 144 1.96 0.26 -16.97
C VAL A 144 2.41 1.57 -17.61
N GLY A 145 2.73 2.59 -16.80
CA GLY A 145 3.25 3.87 -17.30
C GLY A 145 4.53 3.70 -18.13
N TYR A 146 5.49 2.90 -17.65
CA TYR A 146 6.72 2.59 -18.39
C TYR A 146 6.43 1.87 -19.71
N LEU A 147 5.52 0.89 -19.73
CA LEU A 147 5.18 0.18 -20.97
C LEU A 147 4.55 1.11 -22.00
N VAL A 148 3.72 2.07 -21.57
CA VAL A 148 3.11 3.08 -22.45
C VAL A 148 4.16 4.07 -22.96
N GLU A 149 4.92 4.69 -22.07
CA GLU A 149 5.93 5.70 -22.42
C GLU A 149 7.02 5.14 -23.35
N SER A 150 7.37 3.87 -23.12
CA SER A 150 8.40 3.20 -23.91
C SER A 150 7.89 2.60 -25.24
N GLY A 151 6.61 2.85 -25.59
CA GLY A 151 6.00 2.43 -26.85
C GLY A 151 5.70 0.93 -26.96
N ARG A 152 5.79 0.18 -25.85
CA ARG A 152 5.51 -1.27 -25.81
C ARG A 152 4.02 -1.55 -25.67
N LEU A 153 3.28 -0.65 -25.02
CA LEU A 153 1.85 -0.75 -24.78
C LEU A 153 1.13 0.45 -25.40
N SER A 154 0.31 0.20 -26.42
CA SER A 154 -0.52 1.23 -27.02
C SER A 154 -1.87 1.31 -26.32
N VAL A 155 -2.21 2.49 -25.79
CA VAL A 155 -3.52 2.75 -25.17
C VAL A 155 -4.38 3.52 -26.16
N MET A 156 -5.52 2.95 -26.55
CA MET A 156 -6.52 3.62 -27.39
C MET A 156 -7.70 4.08 -26.53
N GLY A 157 -8.20 5.30 -26.77
CA GLY A 157 -9.40 5.81 -26.11
C GLY A 157 -9.29 5.93 -24.58
N CYS A 158 -8.08 6.09 -24.04
CA CYS A 158 -7.79 6.09 -22.61
C CYS A 158 -8.18 4.80 -21.86
N ASP A 159 -8.46 3.70 -22.57
CA ASP A 159 -8.79 2.42 -21.95
C ASP A 159 -7.52 1.62 -21.61
N VAL A 160 -6.89 2.02 -20.50
CA VAL A 160 -5.66 1.39 -20.01
C VAL A 160 -5.92 -0.07 -19.60
N LEU A 161 -7.08 -0.35 -19.00
CA LEU A 161 -7.42 -1.71 -18.57
C LEU A 161 -7.54 -2.66 -19.74
N LYS A 162 -8.16 -2.23 -20.84
CA LYS A 162 -8.17 -2.99 -22.09
C LYS A 162 -6.77 -3.26 -22.60
N ALA A 163 -5.95 -2.21 -22.70
CA ALA A 163 -4.61 -2.32 -23.24
C ALA A 163 -3.78 -3.35 -22.45
N VAL A 164 -3.81 -3.27 -21.12
CA VAL A 164 -3.08 -4.21 -20.24
C VAL A 164 -3.65 -5.63 -20.35
N SER A 165 -4.98 -5.76 -20.36
CA SER A 165 -5.69 -7.04 -20.53
C SER A 165 -5.33 -7.75 -21.84
N ASP A 166 -5.16 -7.01 -22.93
CA ASP A 166 -4.79 -7.52 -24.25
C ASP A 166 -3.27 -7.73 -24.39
N TYR A 167 -2.46 -7.04 -23.57
CA TYR A 167 -1.01 -7.11 -23.63
C TYR A 167 -0.44 -8.35 -22.93
N PHE A 168 -0.90 -8.65 -21.71
CA PHE A 168 -0.47 -9.84 -20.96
C PHE A 168 -1.33 -11.06 -21.33
N GLY A 169 -0.78 -12.27 -21.19
CA GLY A 169 -1.51 -13.51 -21.47
C GLY A 169 -2.57 -13.87 -20.41
N GLY A 170 -2.58 -13.12 -19.29
CA GLY A 170 -3.44 -13.29 -18.13
C GLY A 170 -2.73 -12.71 -16.92
N SER A 171 -3.48 -12.13 -15.99
CA SER A 171 -2.89 -11.42 -14.85
C SER A 171 -3.57 -11.81 -13.54
N CYS A 172 -2.91 -11.50 -12.42
CA CYS A 172 -3.60 -11.21 -11.17
C CYS A 172 -3.42 -9.74 -10.82
N VAL A 173 -4.52 -8.98 -10.89
CA VAL A 173 -4.61 -7.56 -10.56
C VAL A 173 -5.74 -7.38 -9.53
N PRO A 174 -5.44 -7.56 -8.23
CA PRO A 174 -6.41 -7.34 -7.17
C PRO A 174 -7.11 -5.96 -7.29
N GLY A 175 -8.43 -5.94 -7.13
CA GLY A 175 -9.30 -4.78 -7.36
C GLY A 175 -9.83 -4.63 -8.79
N ALA A 176 -9.46 -5.50 -9.73
CA ALA A 176 -9.99 -5.50 -11.09
C ALA A 176 -11.28 -6.34 -11.27
N GLY A 177 -11.83 -6.93 -10.20
CA GLY A 177 -12.95 -7.87 -10.24
C GLY A 177 -14.22 -7.32 -10.88
N GLU A 178 -14.57 -6.07 -10.58
CA GLU A 178 -15.77 -5.38 -11.10
C GLU A 178 -15.53 -4.70 -12.48
N THR A 179 -14.32 -4.84 -13.04
CA THR A 179 -14.00 -4.25 -14.34
C THR A 179 -14.48 -5.13 -15.49
N ARG A 180 -14.69 -4.53 -16.67
CA ARG A 180 -15.08 -5.26 -17.89
C ARG A 180 -14.03 -6.26 -18.39
N TYR A 181 -12.83 -6.23 -17.84
CA TYR A 181 -11.67 -7.03 -18.24
C TYR A 181 -11.23 -8.03 -17.16
N SER A 182 -12.11 -8.27 -16.16
CA SER A 182 -11.83 -9.17 -15.04
C SER A 182 -11.42 -10.58 -15.47
N GLU A 183 -11.96 -11.09 -16.58
CA GLU A 183 -11.63 -12.42 -17.14
C GLU A 183 -10.13 -12.58 -17.47
N SER A 184 -9.46 -11.52 -17.91
CA SER A 184 -8.00 -11.52 -18.12
C SER A 184 -7.24 -11.03 -16.89
N LEU A 185 -7.70 -9.92 -16.27
CA LEU A 185 -6.98 -9.24 -15.19
C LEU A 185 -7.02 -9.98 -13.86
N CYS A 186 -8.03 -10.81 -13.62
CA CYS A 186 -8.18 -11.63 -12.42
C CYS A 186 -7.92 -13.12 -12.66
N ARG A 187 -7.53 -13.52 -13.88
CA ARG A 187 -7.37 -14.93 -14.30
C ARG A 187 -6.45 -15.75 -13.38
N LEU A 188 -5.39 -15.11 -12.89
CA LEU A 188 -4.38 -15.77 -12.05
C LEU A 188 -4.67 -15.65 -10.55
N CYS A 189 -5.61 -14.79 -10.15
CA CYS A 189 -5.99 -14.62 -8.75
C CYS A 189 -6.66 -15.89 -8.20
N ARG A 190 -6.64 -16.05 -6.88
CA ARG A 190 -7.04 -17.32 -6.23
C ARG A 190 -7.93 -17.15 -5.00
N GLY A 191 -8.02 -15.95 -4.44
CA GLY A 191 -8.72 -15.70 -3.19
C GLY A 191 -8.01 -16.29 -1.99
N ASP A 192 -8.76 -16.48 -0.92
CA ASP A 192 -8.32 -17.07 0.33
C ASP A 192 -8.15 -18.60 0.24
N SER A 193 -7.94 -19.30 1.35
CA SER A 193 -7.82 -20.77 1.37
C SER A 193 -9.06 -21.52 0.87
N SER A 194 -10.24 -20.90 0.96
CA SER A 194 -11.53 -21.44 0.55
C SER A 194 -11.89 -21.09 -0.89
N GLY A 195 -11.11 -20.20 -1.53
CA GLY A 195 -11.39 -19.66 -2.86
C GLY A 195 -12.39 -18.50 -2.85
N GLU A 196 -12.60 -17.87 -1.69
CA GLU A 196 -13.42 -16.67 -1.54
C GLU A 196 -12.57 -15.40 -1.68
N GLY A 197 -13.21 -14.26 -2.01
CA GLY A 197 -12.49 -12.99 -2.16
C GLY A 197 -11.52 -12.95 -3.35
N VAL A 198 -11.78 -13.75 -4.39
CA VAL A 198 -10.92 -13.79 -5.58
C VAL A 198 -10.81 -12.41 -6.21
N CYS A 199 -9.57 -11.95 -6.41
CA CYS A 199 -9.27 -10.64 -6.99
C CYS A 199 -9.74 -9.44 -6.16
N ASP A 200 -10.07 -9.63 -4.88
CA ASP A 200 -10.41 -8.53 -3.98
C ASP A 200 -9.18 -7.64 -3.69
N LYS A 201 -9.38 -6.32 -3.54
CA LYS A 201 -8.31 -5.36 -3.21
C LYS A 201 -8.07 -5.34 -1.70
N SER A 202 -7.88 -6.52 -1.12
CA SER A 202 -7.71 -6.72 0.31
C SER A 202 -6.77 -7.91 0.57
N PRO A 203 -6.25 -8.05 1.81
CA PRO A 203 -5.47 -9.21 2.21
C PRO A 203 -6.21 -10.57 2.13
N LEU A 204 -7.52 -10.58 1.84
CA LEU A 204 -8.28 -11.81 1.58
C LEU A 204 -7.81 -12.50 0.29
N GLU A 205 -7.44 -11.74 -0.74
CA GLU A 205 -6.79 -12.27 -1.93
C GLU A 205 -5.31 -12.59 -1.62
N ARG A 206 -4.94 -13.86 -1.67
CA ARG A 206 -3.58 -14.30 -1.33
C ARG A 206 -2.46 -13.71 -2.19
N TYR A 207 -2.78 -13.24 -3.40
CA TYR A 207 -1.84 -12.57 -4.30
C TYR A 207 -1.88 -11.05 -4.21
N TYR A 208 -2.56 -10.49 -3.20
CA TYR A 208 -2.58 -9.08 -2.90
C TYR A 208 -1.27 -8.57 -2.28
N ASP A 209 -0.98 -7.30 -2.55
CA ASP A 209 0.21 -6.60 -2.08
C ASP A 209 1.55 -7.17 -2.57
N TYR A 210 2.66 -6.58 -2.11
CA TYR A 210 4.01 -6.94 -2.55
C TYR A 210 4.32 -8.42 -2.34
N SER A 211 4.07 -8.95 -1.14
CA SER A 211 4.33 -10.35 -0.81
C SER A 211 3.42 -11.31 -1.60
N GLY A 212 2.15 -10.96 -1.81
CA GLY A 212 1.23 -11.78 -2.61
C GLY A 212 1.58 -11.78 -4.10
N ALA A 213 1.96 -10.64 -4.67
CA ALA A 213 2.41 -10.57 -6.06
C ALA A 213 3.70 -11.39 -6.28
N PHE A 214 4.63 -11.37 -5.31
CA PHE A 214 5.81 -12.25 -5.35
C PHE A 214 5.43 -13.73 -5.18
N ARG A 215 4.48 -14.05 -4.30
CA ARG A 215 3.93 -15.42 -4.14
C ARG A 215 3.32 -15.93 -5.45
N CYS A 216 2.56 -15.11 -6.16
CA CYS A 216 1.98 -15.43 -7.46
C CYS A 216 3.04 -15.87 -8.49
N LEU A 217 4.20 -15.22 -8.49
CA LEU A 217 5.36 -15.64 -9.28
C LEU A 217 5.95 -16.94 -8.73
N ALA A 218 6.24 -17.00 -7.42
CA ALA A 218 6.89 -18.15 -6.79
C ALA A 218 6.12 -19.46 -7.02
N GLU A 219 4.80 -19.45 -6.80
CA GLU A 219 3.88 -20.58 -7.03
C GLU A 219 3.70 -20.93 -8.51
N GLY A 220 4.22 -20.12 -9.44
CA GLY A 220 4.17 -20.37 -10.88
C GLY A 220 2.83 -20.01 -11.54
N ALA A 221 1.96 -19.29 -10.83
CA ALA A 221 0.74 -18.76 -11.42
C ALA A 221 1.09 -17.75 -12.52
N GLY A 222 1.99 -16.80 -12.22
CA GLY A 222 2.56 -15.85 -13.18
C GLY A 222 4.03 -16.11 -13.49
N ASP A 223 4.52 -15.42 -14.51
CA ASP A 223 5.89 -15.51 -15.04
C ASP A 223 6.71 -14.24 -14.73
N VAL A 224 6.04 -13.13 -14.41
CA VAL A 224 6.63 -11.86 -13.94
C VAL A 224 5.83 -11.28 -12.78
N ALA A 225 6.51 -10.70 -11.78
CA ALA A 225 5.89 -9.93 -10.71
C ALA A 225 6.46 -8.51 -10.65
N PHE A 226 5.60 -7.51 -10.46
CA PHE A 226 5.99 -6.11 -10.28
C PHE A 226 5.93 -5.75 -8.79
N VAL A 227 7.09 -5.62 -8.15
CA VAL A 227 7.22 -5.48 -6.68
C VAL A 227 8.32 -4.47 -6.31
N LYS A 228 8.53 -4.19 -5.02
CA LYS A 228 9.66 -3.36 -4.58
C LYS A 228 10.95 -4.17 -4.64
N HIS A 229 12.07 -3.47 -4.78
CA HIS A 229 13.40 -4.08 -4.71
C HIS A 229 13.66 -4.92 -3.44
N SER A 230 13.10 -4.53 -2.29
CA SER A 230 13.27 -5.25 -1.01
C SER A 230 12.38 -6.49 -0.87
N THR A 231 11.27 -6.58 -1.62
CA THR A 231 10.23 -7.60 -1.44
C THR A 231 10.76 -9.02 -1.56
N VAL A 232 11.71 -9.25 -2.46
CA VAL A 232 12.35 -10.56 -2.64
C VAL A 232 13.04 -11.00 -1.35
N LEU A 233 13.94 -10.17 -0.82
CA LEU A 233 14.74 -10.48 0.36
C LEU A 233 13.85 -10.69 1.61
N GLU A 234 12.83 -9.86 1.75
CA GLU A 234 11.82 -9.97 2.82
C GLU A 234 11.10 -11.32 2.84
N ASN A 235 11.05 -12.03 1.71
CA ASN A 235 10.32 -13.29 1.54
C ASN A 235 11.23 -14.52 1.33
N THR A 236 12.52 -14.38 1.00
CA THR A 236 13.40 -15.53 0.68
C THR A 236 14.44 -15.84 1.77
N ASP A 237 14.92 -14.82 2.50
CA ASP A 237 15.98 -15.03 3.49
C ASP A 237 15.40 -15.36 4.88
N GLU A 238 16.26 -15.48 5.90
CA GLU A 238 15.95 -15.69 7.32
C GLU A 238 15.14 -14.55 7.96
N SER A 239 14.09 -14.08 7.29
CA SER A 239 13.14 -13.13 7.84
C SER A 239 12.34 -13.79 8.98
N PRO A 240 12.19 -13.11 10.14
CA PRO A 240 11.26 -13.49 11.20
C PRO A 240 9.80 -13.61 10.71
N SER A 241 9.47 -13.03 9.55
CA SER A 241 8.15 -13.05 8.92
C SER A 241 7.99 -14.14 7.84
N ARG A 242 8.78 -15.23 7.89
CA ARG A 242 8.64 -16.37 6.95
C ARG A 242 7.19 -16.83 6.90
N GLN A 243 6.56 -16.61 5.75
CA GLN A 243 5.21 -17.10 5.51
C GLN A 243 5.25 -18.60 5.23
N THR A 244 4.20 -19.33 5.62
CA THR A 244 4.14 -20.79 5.48
C THR A 244 4.33 -21.28 4.04
N TRP A 245 4.02 -20.45 3.04
CA TRP A 245 4.21 -20.76 1.62
C TRP A 245 5.68 -20.74 1.16
N THR A 246 6.60 -20.10 1.90
CA THR A 246 8.02 -20.03 1.51
C THR A 246 8.80 -21.28 1.94
N ARG A 247 8.17 -22.17 2.73
CA ARG A 247 8.80 -23.37 3.29
C ARG A 247 8.92 -24.54 2.31
N SER A 248 8.31 -24.45 1.13
CA SER A 248 8.25 -25.53 0.12
C SER A 248 9.12 -25.26 -1.12
N GLU A 249 10.09 -24.35 -1.03
CA GLU A 249 11.02 -24.13 -2.13
C GLU A 249 11.97 -25.34 -2.29
N LYS A 250 11.88 -26.02 -3.45
CA LYS A 250 12.89 -26.98 -3.90
C LYS A 250 14.23 -26.23 -4.06
N GLU A 251 15.35 -26.88 -3.76
CA GLU A 251 16.72 -26.32 -3.87
C GLU A 251 17.02 -25.60 -5.21
N GLU A 252 16.30 -25.94 -6.29
CA GLU A 252 16.40 -25.34 -7.62
C GLU A 252 15.78 -23.92 -7.74
N ASN A 253 14.91 -23.52 -6.79
CA ASN A 253 14.27 -22.21 -6.72
C ASN A 253 14.99 -21.21 -5.80
N LYS A 254 16.16 -21.57 -5.27
CA LYS A 254 16.93 -20.73 -4.34
C LYS A 254 17.26 -19.40 -4.99
N TRP A 255 16.67 -18.34 -4.46
CA TRP A 255 16.75 -17.01 -5.04
C TRP A 255 18.10 -16.35 -4.67
N PRO A 256 18.91 -15.86 -5.63
CA PRO A 256 20.20 -15.27 -5.33
C PRO A 256 20.05 -13.90 -4.64
N ALA A 257 21.04 -13.56 -3.80
CA ALA A 257 21.14 -12.28 -3.14
C ALA A 257 21.05 -11.10 -4.15
N HIS A 258 20.22 -10.11 -3.78
CA HIS A 258 19.96 -8.74 -4.27
C HIS A 258 20.26 -8.35 -5.74
N GLU A 259 21.39 -8.75 -6.32
CA GLU A 259 21.90 -8.23 -7.58
C GLU A 259 21.39 -9.00 -8.81
N GLU A 260 21.18 -10.32 -8.70
CA GLU A 260 20.79 -11.16 -9.85
C GLU A 260 19.26 -11.25 -10.06
N ALA A 261 18.48 -10.93 -9.03
CA ALA A 261 17.01 -10.89 -9.05
C ALA A 261 16.42 -9.76 -9.91
N CYS A 262 17.11 -8.61 -9.92
CA CYS A 262 16.58 -7.32 -10.36
C CYS A 262 16.88 -7.04 -11.84
N ARG A 263 16.66 -8.01 -12.74
CA ARG A 263 17.13 -7.88 -14.12
C ARG A 263 16.30 -6.99 -15.05
N MET A 264 15.15 -6.44 -14.62
CA MET A 264 14.19 -5.90 -15.60
C MET A 264 13.70 -4.47 -15.45
N MET A 265 13.88 -3.80 -14.33
CA MET A 265 13.58 -2.36 -14.22
C MET A 265 14.09 -1.88 -12.87
N ARG A 266 14.77 -0.72 -12.84
CA ARG A 266 14.99 0.05 -11.62
C ARG A 266 14.51 1.46 -11.89
N SER A 267 13.29 1.76 -11.48
CA SER A 267 12.76 3.13 -11.48
C SER A 267 12.52 3.57 -10.05
N ARG A 268 12.95 4.78 -9.68
CA ARG A 268 12.69 5.36 -8.34
C ARG A 268 11.21 5.70 -8.23
N ALA A 269 10.46 4.95 -7.42
CA ALA A 269 9.14 5.39 -6.99
C ALA A 269 9.35 6.53 -5.98
N GLY A 270 8.81 7.72 -6.29
CA GLY A 270 8.88 8.93 -5.44
C GLY A 270 9.40 10.19 -6.14
N GLN A 271 10.15 10.10 -7.26
CA GLN A 271 10.71 11.28 -7.94
C GLN A 271 9.77 11.92 -8.99
N ALA A 272 8.64 11.30 -9.31
CA ALA A 272 7.69 11.78 -10.33
C ALA A 272 6.88 13.03 -9.93
N TRP A 273 6.97 13.49 -8.67
CA TRP A 273 6.08 14.51 -8.11
C TRP A 273 6.77 15.83 -7.74
N LYS A 274 7.88 16.19 -8.39
CA LYS A 274 8.57 17.49 -8.18
C LYS A 274 7.82 18.71 -8.76
N GLY A 275 6.61 18.56 -9.29
CA GLY A 275 5.89 19.60 -10.04
C GLY A 275 4.75 20.33 -9.33
N ALA A 276 4.36 19.95 -8.11
CA ALA A 276 3.26 20.62 -7.41
C ALA A 276 3.81 21.64 -6.38
N PRO A 277 3.42 22.93 -6.43
CA PRO A 277 3.81 23.89 -5.41
C PRO A 277 3.09 23.55 -4.11
N VAL A 278 3.80 23.00 -3.13
CA VAL A 278 3.27 22.72 -1.80
C VAL A 278 3.75 23.83 -0.87
N HIS A 279 2.82 24.66 -0.40
CA HIS A 279 3.06 25.58 0.70
C HIS A 279 3.46 24.80 1.96
N ARG A 280 4.53 25.26 2.61
CA ARG A 280 5.14 24.64 3.80
C ARG A 280 4.09 24.43 4.93
N PRO A 281 3.92 23.20 5.45
CA PRO A 281 3.01 22.90 6.56
C PRO A 281 3.53 23.27 7.97
N GLN A 282 4.78 23.74 8.10
CA GLN A 282 5.39 24.03 9.40
C GLN A 282 4.61 25.10 10.18
N ASP A 283 3.87 25.97 9.48
CA ASP A 283 3.14 27.09 10.09
C ASP A 283 1.72 26.73 10.61
N GLU A 284 1.21 25.52 10.32
CA GLU A 284 -0.09 25.01 10.80
C GLU A 284 0.03 24.18 12.09
N PHE A 285 1.20 23.58 12.36
CA PHE A 285 1.43 22.77 13.57
C PHE A 285 1.30 23.60 14.86
N ASP A 286 1.61 24.89 14.80
CA ASP A 286 1.52 25.82 15.93
C ASP A 286 0.11 26.41 16.14
N LYS A 287 -0.87 26.13 15.26
CA LYS A 287 -2.20 26.79 15.28
C LYS A 287 -3.37 25.93 15.75
N GLY A 288 -3.16 24.66 16.09
CA GLY A 288 -4.17 23.83 16.76
C GLY A 288 -5.46 23.55 15.96
N GLU A 289 -5.47 23.75 14.64
CA GLU A 289 -6.58 23.34 13.78
C GLU A 289 -6.33 21.91 13.28
N PHE A 290 -6.85 20.91 14.00
CA PHE A 290 -6.73 19.51 13.58
C PHE A 290 -7.90 19.10 12.67
N GLY A 291 -7.65 19.02 11.37
CA GLY A 291 -8.60 18.53 10.37
C GLY A 291 -8.02 17.40 9.53
N LYS A 292 -8.70 16.24 9.57
CA LYS A 292 -8.65 15.09 8.64
C LYS A 292 -7.24 14.62 8.21
N TRP A 293 -6.79 13.50 8.77
CA TRP A 293 -5.43 13.02 8.60
C TRP A 293 -5.36 11.71 7.81
N ALA A 294 -4.41 11.61 6.90
CA ALA A 294 -3.92 10.36 6.35
C ALA A 294 -2.41 10.31 6.55
N LYS A 295 -1.82 9.14 6.78
CA LYS A 295 -0.37 9.05 6.88
C LYS A 295 0.22 9.01 5.46
N SER A 296 1.17 9.91 5.19
CA SER A 296 1.85 10.00 3.88
C SER A 296 2.81 8.84 3.65
N ARG A 297 3.24 8.68 2.42
CA ARG A 297 4.43 7.92 2.04
C ARG A 297 5.55 8.82 1.50
N ASP A 298 5.26 10.10 1.29
CA ASP A 298 6.16 11.11 0.77
C ASP A 298 5.80 12.44 1.42
N MET A 299 6.62 12.95 2.35
CA MET A 299 6.84 14.39 2.61
C MET A 299 7.71 14.47 3.87
N LEU A 300 8.97 14.85 3.67
CA LEU A 300 9.79 15.78 4.47
C LEU A 300 11.27 15.47 4.19
N GLY A 301 11.96 16.42 3.55
CA GLY A 301 13.39 16.39 3.24
C GLY A 301 13.69 16.52 1.76
#